data_AF-A0A0M8W7P2-F1
#
_entry.id   AF-A0A0M8W7P2-F1
#
_cell.length_a   1.000
_cell.length_b   1.000
_cell.length_c   1.000
_cell.angle_alpha   90.00
_cell.angle_beta   90.00
_cell.angle_gamma   90.00
#
_symmetry.space_group_name_H-M   'P 1'
#
loop_
_entity.id
_entity.type
_entity.pdbx_description
1 polymer ?
#
loop_
_entity_poly.entity_id
_entity_poly.type
_entity_poly.pdbx_seq_one_letter_code
_entity_poly.pdbx_strand_id
1 'polypeptide(L)'
;MDPERGRPLQIPLAVGLPEATAAAVALRAVLPPDVTAIGGHRRLTVLRLLSDTELDQLRPAVESLIASFRGMARVLVAALAQGAVGAEWLVHEHGEHCRFENAVSGVVVEACVDRPEELDPYFLLEFARTDAAHRVVAEACVEGFHDMCRVLNVFG
;
A
#
# COMPACT_ATOMS: atom_id res chain seq x y z
N MET A 1 18.02 -1.94 9.16
CA MET A 1 17.52 -1.56 7.82
C MET A 1 18.65 -1.66 6.83
N ASP A 2 18.38 -2.25 5.68
CA ASP A 2 19.34 -2.35 4.57
C ASP A 2 19.59 -0.94 3.98
N PRO A 3 20.85 -0.48 3.87
CA PRO A 3 21.20 0.87 3.41
C PRO A 3 20.84 1.15 1.93
N GLU A 4 20.53 0.13 1.15
CA GLU A 4 20.19 0.26 -0.27
C GLU A 4 18.67 0.46 -0.52
N ARG A 5 17.81 0.24 0.48
CA ARG A 5 16.36 0.50 0.35
C ARG A 5 16.06 2.01 0.39
N GLY A 6 15.05 2.44 -0.36
CA GLY A 6 14.73 3.85 -0.56
C GLY A 6 15.67 4.55 -1.55
N ARG A 7 16.53 3.80 -2.24
CA ARG A 7 17.50 4.29 -3.23
C ARG A 7 17.31 3.55 -4.56
N PRO A 8 16.32 3.94 -5.38
CA PRO A 8 16.05 3.28 -6.64
C PRO A 8 17.27 3.31 -7.57
N LEU A 9 17.61 2.17 -8.18
CA LEU A 9 18.54 2.13 -9.31
C LEU A 9 17.81 2.61 -10.55
N GLN A 10 18.31 3.66 -11.18
CA GLN A 10 17.76 4.22 -12.41
C GLN A 10 18.67 3.89 -13.59
N ILE A 11 18.12 3.18 -14.57
CA ILE A 11 18.81 2.81 -15.79
C ILE A 11 18.21 3.61 -16.95
N PRO A 12 18.96 4.53 -17.57
CA PRO A 12 18.48 5.26 -18.73
C PRO A 12 18.29 4.31 -19.91
N LEU A 13 17.22 4.51 -20.68
CA LEU A 13 16.89 3.72 -21.85
C LEU A 13 16.75 4.62 -23.08
N ALA A 14 17.22 4.15 -24.22
CA ALA A 14 17.04 4.81 -25.52
C ALA A 14 15.70 4.48 -26.20
N VAL A 15 14.76 3.87 -25.47
CA VAL A 15 13.48 3.38 -25.99
C VAL A 15 12.27 4.10 -25.38
N GLY A 16 11.10 3.89 -25.99
CA GLY A 16 9.83 4.43 -25.53
C GLY A 16 9.26 3.70 -24.32
N LEU A 17 8.09 4.18 -23.87
CA LEU A 17 7.39 3.60 -22.71
C LEU A 17 6.96 2.14 -22.95
N PRO A 18 6.39 1.74 -24.11
CA PRO A 18 5.99 0.34 -24.33
C PRO A 18 7.17 -0.63 -24.19
N GLU A 19 8.31 -0.30 -24.77
CA GLU A 19 9.52 -1.12 -24.72
C GLU A 19 10.12 -1.14 -23.31
N ALA A 20 10.14 -0.01 -22.60
CA ALA A 20 10.57 0.05 -21.21
C ALA A 20 9.69 -0.80 -20.29
N THR A 21 8.37 -0.77 -20.49
CA THR A 21 7.41 -1.61 -19.77
C THR A 21 7.63 -3.09 -20.06
N ALA A 22 7.82 -3.46 -21.33
CA ALA A 22 8.12 -4.84 -21.71
C ALA A 22 9.44 -5.32 -21.09
N ALA A 23 10.48 -4.50 -21.09
CA ALA A 23 11.75 -4.80 -20.43
C ALA A 23 11.58 -4.97 -18.91
N ALA A 24 10.78 -4.13 -18.25
CA ALA A 24 10.48 -4.26 -16.84
C ALA A 24 9.75 -5.58 -16.52
N VAL A 25 8.79 -5.98 -17.35
CA VAL A 25 8.10 -7.28 -17.23
C VAL A 25 9.09 -8.43 -17.35
N ALA A 26 9.95 -8.41 -18.38
CA ALA A 26 10.95 -9.46 -18.60
C ALA A 26 11.94 -9.56 -17.43
N LEU A 27 12.39 -8.43 -16.88
CA LEU A 27 13.28 -8.40 -15.73
C LEU A 27 12.61 -8.96 -14.46
N ARG A 28 11.36 -8.58 -14.16
CA ARG A 28 10.64 -9.11 -12.99
C ARG A 28 10.51 -10.64 -13.00
N ALA A 29 10.54 -11.28 -14.16
CA ALA A 29 10.49 -12.74 -14.26
C ALA A 29 11.79 -13.45 -13.83
N VAL A 30 12.91 -12.72 -13.76
CA VAL A 30 14.23 -13.28 -13.40
C VAL A 30 14.85 -12.66 -12.15
N LEU A 31 14.24 -11.59 -11.62
CA LEU A 31 14.69 -10.91 -10.41
C LEU A 31 14.26 -11.68 -9.14
N PRO A 32 15.02 -11.54 -8.04
CA PRO A 32 14.59 -12.01 -6.72
C PRO A 32 13.22 -11.41 -6.31
N PRO A 33 12.45 -12.07 -5.44
CA PRO A 33 11.11 -11.63 -5.05
C PRO A 33 11.08 -10.30 -4.27
N ASP A 34 12.21 -9.91 -3.67
CA ASP A 34 12.43 -8.64 -2.97
C ASP A 34 12.99 -7.55 -3.90
N VAL A 35 12.96 -7.75 -5.22
CA VAL A 35 13.38 -6.76 -6.21
C VAL A 35 12.34 -6.64 -7.30
N THR A 36 11.95 -5.41 -7.63
CA THR A 36 11.01 -5.15 -8.73
C THR A 36 11.56 -4.13 -9.71
N ALA A 37 11.14 -4.24 -10.97
CA ALA A 37 11.50 -3.30 -12.02
C ALA A 37 10.24 -2.60 -12.55
N ILE A 38 10.34 -1.31 -12.86
CA ILE A 38 9.25 -0.48 -13.35
C ILE A 38 9.72 0.23 -14.62
N GLY A 39 8.92 0.11 -15.69
CA GLY A 39 9.17 0.81 -16.94
C GLY A 39 8.63 2.23 -16.87
N GLY A 40 9.46 3.19 -17.28
CA GLY A 40 9.06 4.59 -17.43
C GLY A 40 9.54 5.14 -18.78
N HIS A 41 9.12 6.36 -19.11
CA HIS A 41 9.57 7.00 -20.34
C HIS A 41 11.10 7.16 -20.34
N ARG A 42 11.79 6.45 -21.25
CA ARG A 42 13.26 6.44 -21.40
C ARG A 42 14.03 6.02 -20.14
N ARG A 43 13.40 5.27 -19.24
CA ARG A 43 14.06 4.79 -18.02
C ARG A 43 13.47 3.48 -17.54
N LEU A 44 14.32 2.69 -16.90
CA LEU A 44 13.92 1.61 -16.03
C LEU A 44 14.28 1.99 -14.60
N THR A 45 13.37 1.75 -13.67
CA THR A 45 13.61 1.91 -12.24
C THR A 45 13.57 0.56 -11.57
N VAL A 46 14.62 0.20 -10.84
CA VAL A 46 14.71 -1.03 -10.06
C VAL A 46 14.66 -0.67 -8.58
N LEU A 47 13.72 -1.27 -7.86
CA LEU A 47 13.48 -1.05 -6.43
C LEU A 47 13.81 -2.30 -5.64
N ARG A 48 14.31 -2.12 -4.42
CA ARG A 48 14.46 -3.19 -3.45
C ARG A 48 13.33 -3.12 -2.42
N LEU A 49 12.47 -4.12 -2.47
CA LEU A 49 11.30 -4.27 -1.63
C LEU A 49 11.66 -4.94 -0.30
N LEU A 50 10.66 -5.06 0.58
CA LEU A 50 10.75 -5.88 1.78
C LEU A 50 11.15 -7.33 1.44
N SER A 51 12.24 -7.77 2.05
CA SER A 51 12.70 -9.16 2.01
C SER A 51 11.83 -10.09 2.86
N ASP A 52 11.92 -11.39 2.63
CA ASP A 52 11.16 -12.38 3.41
C ASP A 52 11.50 -12.32 4.90
N THR A 53 12.77 -12.07 5.24
CA THR A 53 13.19 -11.89 6.64
C THR A 53 12.59 -10.64 7.26
N GLU A 54 12.51 -9.52 6.54
CA GLU A 54 11.84 -8.30 7.04
C GLU A 54 10.33 -8.54 7.19
N LEU A 55 9.69 -9.23 6.24
CA LEU A 55 8.28 -9.58 6.34
C LEU A 55 7.98 -10.51 7.53
N ASP A 56 8.83 -11.50 7.77
CA ASP A 56 8.69 -12.38 8.93
C ASP A 56 8.83 -11.62 10.26
N GLN A 57 9.71 -10.62 10.32
CA GLN A 57 9.84 -9.75 11.49
C GLN A 57 8.63 -8.83 11.66
N LEU A 58 8.03 -8.37 10.56
CA LEU A 58 6.87 -7.48 10.55
C LEU A 58 5.53 -8.21 10.70
N ARG A 59 5.51 -9.55 10.58
CA ARG A 59 4.29 -10.37 10.54
C ARG A 59 3.24 -9.98 11.58
N PRO A 60 3.55 -9.88 12.89
CA PRO A 60 2.53 -9.51 13.88
C PRO A 60 1.93 -8.11 13.63
N ALA A 61 2.75 -7.15 13.20
CA ALA A 61 2.32 -5.79 12.94
C ALA A 61 1.48 -5.69 11.66
N VAL A 62 1.83 -6.45 10.63
CA VAL A 62 1.07 -6.53 9.36
C VAL A 62 -0.29 -7.20 9.58
N GLU A 63 -0.33 -8.32 10.33
CA GLU A 63 -1.58 -9.00 10.66
C GLU A 63 -2.51 -8.09 11.48
N SER A 64 -1.97 -7.35 12.45
CA SER A 64 -2.69 -6.34 13.22
C SER A 64 -3.22 -5.21 12.33
N LEU A 65 -2.41 -4.72 11.39
CA LEU A 65 -2.78 -3.67 10.45
C LEU A 65 -3.96 -4.10 9.58
N ILE A 66 -3.87 -5.27 8.94
CA ILE A 66 -4.92 -5.81 8.08
C ILE A 66 -6.23 -6.00 8.85
N ALA A 67 -6.14 -6.60 10.05
CA ALA A 67 -7.32 -6.82 10.90
C ALA A 67 -7.98 -5.49 11.33
N SER A 68 -7.17 -4.51 11.73
CA SER A 68 -7.65 -3.18 12.15
C SER A 68 -8.30 -2.44 10.99
N PHE A 69 -7.66 -2.45 9.81
CA PHE A 69 -8.20 -1.82 8.61
C PHE A 69 -9.55 -2.43 8.22
N ARG A 70 -9.63 -3.76 8.08
CA ARG A 70 -10.88 -4.46 7.74
C ARG A 70 -11.97 -4.23 8.79
N GLY A 71 -11.60 -4.20 10.07
CA GLY A 71 -12.52 -3.87 11.16
C GLY A 71 -13.10 -2.46 11.02
N MET A 72 -12.24 -1.46 10.85
CA MET A 72 -12.66 -0.06 10.75
C MET A 72 -13.48 0.20 9.48
N ALA A 73 -13.03 -0.32 8.34
CA ALA A 73 -13.73 -0.18 7.07
C ALA A 73 -15.15 -0.75 7.13
N ARG A 74 -15.34 -1.95 7.71
CA ARG A 74 -16.68 -2.51 7.92
C ARG A 74 -17.57 -1.62 8.78
N VAL A 75 -17.05 -1.12 9.90
CA VAL A 75 -17.83 -0.28 10.82
C VAL A 75 -18.24 1.02 10.13
N LEU A 76 -17.31 1.69 9.45
CA LEU A 76 -17.55 2.96 8.80
C LEU A 76 -18.51 2.83 7.61
N VAL A 77 -18.34 1.81 6.76
CA VAL A 77 -19.26 1.56 5.64
C VAL A 77 -20.65 1.17 6.13
N ALA A 78 -20.77 0.35 7.18
CA ALA A 78 -22.06 0.01 7.78
C ALA A 78 -22.76 1.25 8.40
N ALA A 79 -21.99 2.12 9.06
CA ALA A 79 -22.51 3.38 9.61
C ALA A 79 -22.95 4.34 8.49
N LEU A 80 -22.22 4.40 7.38
CA LEU A 80 -22.57 5.19 6.21
C LEU A 80 -23.92 4.75 5.63
N ALA A 81 -24.13 3.45 5.45
CA ALA A 81 -25.40 2.89 4.94
C ALA A 81 -26.61 3.21 5.85
N GLN A 82 -26.38 3.50 7.13
CA GLN A 82 -27.40 3.86 8.10
C GLN A 82 -27.54 5.38 8.31
N GLY A 83 -26.70 6.20 7.66
CA GLY A 83 -26.63 7.64 7.92
C GLY A 83 -26.17 7.98 9.34
N ALA A 84 -25.37 7.11 9.96
CA ALA A 84 -25.00 7.14 11.37
C ALA A 84 -23.48 7.28 11.59
N VAL A 85 -22.74 7.75 10.58
CA VAL A 85 -21.32 8.09 10.72
C VAL A 85 -21.18 9.24 11.72
N GLY A 86 -20.26 9.10 12.67
CA GLY A 86 -20.03 10.10 13.71
C GLY A 86 -19.61 11.46 13.14
N ALA A 87 -19.99 12.55 13.82
CA ALA A 87 -19.72 13.92 13.37
C ALA A 87 -18.22 14.27 13.33
N GLU A 88 -17.38 13.47 13.99
CA GLU A 88 -15.92 13.57 13.93
C GLU A 88 -15.32 13.04 12.63
N TRP A 89 -16.10 12.36 11.80
CA TRP A 89 -15.64 11.81 10.52
C TRP A 89 -16.08 12.69 9.35
N LEU A 90 -15.09 13.09 8.56
CA LEU A 90 -15.30 13.66 7.23
C LEU A 90 -15.50 12.52 6.25
N VAL A 91 -16.59 12.58 5.47
CA VAL A 91 -17.00 11.53 4.54
C VAL A 91 -16.89 12.09 3.11
N HIS A 92 -16.13 11.41 2.27
CA HIS A 92 -15.93 11.76 0.87
C HIS A 92 -16.19 10.53 -0.01
N GLU A 93 -17.41 10.45 -0.55
CA GLU A 93 -17.79 9.40 -1.51
C GLU A 93 -17.25 9.72 -2.91
N HIS A 94 -16.60 8.75 -3.56
CA HIS A 94 -16.12 8.90 -4.93
C HIS A 94 -16.04 7.55 -5.67
N GLY A 95 -16.83 7.41 -6.74
CA GLY A 95 -16.93 6.15 -7.46
C GLY A 95 -17.47 5.04 -6.56
N GLU A 96 -16.79 3.89 -6.54
CA GLU A 96 -17.17 2.72 -5.74
C GLU A 96 -16.61 2.77 -4.30
N HIS A 97 -15.85 3.81 -3.96
CA HIS A 97 -15.15 3.94 -2.70
C HIS A 97 -15.66 5.13 -1.88
N CYS A 98 -15.44 5.06 -0.57
CA CYS A 98 -15.63 6.18 0.33
C CYS A 98 -14.37 6.35 1.18
N ARG A 99 -13.88 7.59 1.22
CA ARG A 99 -12.82 8.02 2.15
C ARG A 99 -13.44 8.59 3.41
N PHE A 100 -12.98 8.09 4.55
CA PHE A 100 -13.32 8.52 5.89
C PHE A 100 -12.08 9.09 6.57
N GLU A 101 -12.14 10.33 7.03
CA GLU A 101 -11.05 10.98 7.74
C GLU A 101 -11.54 11.47 9.10
N ASN A 102 -10.93 10.98 10.17
CA ASN A 102 -11.28 11.41 11.52
C ASN A 102 -10.62 12.76 11.81
N ALA A 103 -11.42 13.80 11.98
CA ALA A 103 -10.94 15.17 12.20
C ALA A 103 -10.18 15.36 13.53
N VAL A 104 -10.30 14.43 14.47
CA VAL A 104 -9.64 14.50 15.79
C VAL A 104 -8.34 13.70 15.80
N SER A 105 -8.38 12.43 15.37
CA SER A 105 -7.19 11.56 15.39
C SER A 105 -6.32 11.68 14.14
N GLY A 106 -6.87 12.22 13.04
CA GLY A 106 -6.22 12.24 11.73
C GLY A 106 -6.20 10.90 11.01
N VAL A 107 -6.82 9.85 11.58
CA VAL A 107 -6.89 8.51 10.96
C VAL A 107 -7.70 8.56 9.68
N VAL A 108 -7.16 7.97 8.62
CA VAL A 108 -7.79 7.86 7.31
C VAL A 108 -8.07 6.41 6.98
N VAL A 109 -9.31 6.13 6.57
CA VAL A 109 -9.72 4.83 6.00
C VAL A 109 -10.39 5.08 4.67
N GLU A 110 -9.96 4.40 3.62
CA GLU A 110 -10.60 4.45 2.32
C GLU A 110 -10.97 3.03 1.90
N ALA A 111 -12.25 2.80 1.62
CA ALA A 111 -12.79 1.46 1.42
C ALA A 111 -13.84 1.41 0.31
N CYS A 112 -13.92 0.27 -0.37
CA CYS A 112 -15.02 -0.02 -1.28
C CYS A 112 -16.33 -0.17 -0.49
N VAL A 113 -17.38 0.52 -0.93
CA VAL A 113 -18.68 0.51 -0.22
C VAL A 113 -19.35 -0.86 -0.32
N ASP A 114 -19.17 -1.57 -1.44
CA ASP A 114 -19.74 -2.92 -1.65
C ASP A 114 -18.87 -4.04 -1.06
N ARG A 115 -17.55 -3.80 -0.94
CA ARG A 115 -16.55 -4.78 -0.47
C ARG A 115 -15.61 -4.12 0.55
N PRO A 116 -16.11 -3.75 1.75
CA PRO A 116 -15.35 -2.96 2.72
C PRO A 116 -14.09 -3.66 3.26
N GLU A 117 -13.95 -4.97 3.07
CA GLU A 117 -12.78 -5.73 3.53
C GLU A 117 -11.68 -5.90 2.48
N GLU A 118 -11.93 -5.44 1.24
CA GLU A 118 -10.96 -5.50 0.16
C GLU A 118 -9.74 -4.62 0.48
N LEU A 119 -8.55 -5.19 0.29
CA LEU A 119 -7.29 -4.52 0.59
C LEU A 119 -6.73 -3.92 -0.70
N ASP A 120 -6.63 -2.59 -0.72
CA ASP A 120 -5.83 -1.89 -1.71
C ASP A 120 -4.48 -1.48 -1.09
N PRO A 121 -3.34 -1.71 -1.77
CA PRO A 121 -2.03 -1.37 -1.23
C PRO A 121 -1.86 0.12 -0.89
N TYR A 122 -2.49 1.02 -1.64
CA TYR A 122 -2.42 2.46 -1.37
C TYR A 122 -3.24 2.82 -0.13
N PHE A 123 -4.49 2.34 -0.02
CA PHE A 123 -5.35 2.66 1.12
C PHE A 123 -4.86 2.04 2.42
N LEU A 124 -4.35 0.80 2.36
CA LEU A 124 -3.78 0.15 3.54
C LEU A 124 -2.53 0.89 4.05
N LEU A 125 -1.68 1.37 3.13
CA LEU A 125 -0.51 2.17 3.49
C LEU A 125 -0.89 3.54 4.06
N GLU A 126 -1.92 4.19 3.51
CA GLU A 126 -2.45 5.46 4.03
C GLU A 126 -3.00 5.29 5.46
N PHE A 127 -3.75 4.23 5.72
CA PHE A 127 -4.20 3.89 7.07
C PHE A 127 -3.02 3.64 8.01
N ALA A 128 -2.02 2.86 7.58
CA ALA A 128 -0.81 2.62 8.39
C ALA A 128 0.00 3.89 8.70
N ARG A 129 -0.05 4.91 7.83
CA ARG A 129 0.62 6.20 8.03
C ARG A 129 -0.11 7.11 9.00
N THR A 130 -1.43 7.03 9.02
CA THR A 130 -2.30 7.92 9.81
C THR A 130 -2.68 7.32 11.16
N ASP A 131 -2.61 5.99 11.31
CA ASP A 131 -2.80 5.30 12.57
C ASP A 131 -1.46 5.05 13.30
N ALA A 132 -1.35 5.58 14.51
CA ALA A 132 -0.12 5.52 15.29
C ALA A 132 0.31 4.09 15.65
N ALA A 133 -0.64 3.15 15.78
CA ALA A 133 -0.32 1.76 16.18
C ALA A 133 0.37 0.97 15.06
N HIS A 134 0.19 1.38 13.80
CA HIS A 134 0.72 0.66 12.64
C HIS A 134 1.87 1.38 11.92
N ARG A 135 2.38 2.47 12.54
CA ARG A 135 3.47 3.29 12.00
C ARG A 135 4.73 2.49 11.64
N VAL A 136 5.05 1.43 12.38
CA VAL A 136 6.20 0.56 12.09
C VAL A 136 6.12 -0.08 10.70
N VAL A 137 4.92 -0.44 10.23
CA VAL A 137 4.73 -0.99 8.88
C VAL A 137 4.92 0.10 7.83
N ALA A 138 4.35 1.29 8.07
CA ALA A 138 4.51 2.43 7.17
C ALA A 138 5.98 2.87 7.03
N GLU A 139 6.74 2.89 8.13
CA GLU A 139 8.17 3.22 8.13
C GLU A 139 9.02 2.15 7.42
N ALA A 140 8.62 0.88 7.50
CA ALA A 140 9.27 -0.20 6.78
C ALA A 140 8.97 -0.22 5.28
N CYS A 141 7.82 0.34 4.85
CA CYS A 141 7.40 0.44 3.45
C CYS A 141 8.00 1.68 2.75
N VAL A 142 9.33 1.77 2.70
CA VAL A 142 10.04 2.94 2.14
C VAL A 142 9.80 3.13 0.64
N GLU A 143 9.54 2.05 -0.11
CA GLU A 143 9.16 2.09 -1.53
C GLU A 143 7.63 2.25 -1.71
N GLY A 144 6.92 2.52 -0.62
CA GLY A 144 5.51 2.87 -0.59
C GLY A 144 4.60 1.78 -1.15
N PHE A 145 3.87 2.12 -2.22
CA PHE A 145 2.92 1.23 -2.88
C PHE A 145 3.53 -0.14 -3.24
N HIS A 146 4.78 -0.17 -3.72
CA HIS A 146 5.40 -1.42 -4.15
C HIS A 146 5.74 -2.36 -2.99
N ASP A 147 6.15 -1.80 -1.84
CA ASP A 147 6.32 -2.59 -0.61
C ASP A 147 4.98 -3.12 -0.13
N MET A 148 3.92 -2.30 -0.16
CA MET A 148 2.60 -2.76 0.28
C MET A 148 2.01 -3.81 -0.66
N CYS A 149 2.27 -3.75 -1.97
CA CYS A 149 1.96 -4.85 -2.89
C CYS A 149 2.69 -6.13 -2.48
N ARG A 150 3.97 -6.03 -2.09
CA ARG A 150 4.74 -7.19 -1.62
C ARG A 150 4.16 -7.77 -0.32
N VAL A 151 3.77 -6.90 0.61
CA VAL A 151 3.07 -7.29 1.85
C VAL A 151 1.78 -8.04 1.50
N LEU A 152 0.90 -7.48 0.67
CA LEU A 152 -0.36 -8.14 0.32
C LEU A 152 -0.17 -9.43 -0.49
N ASN A 153 0.89 -9.56 -1.28
CA ASN A 153 1.20 -10.82 -1.94
C ASN A 153 1.57 -11.96 -0.96
N VAL A 154 1.98 -11.63 0.27
CA VAL A 154 2.38 -12.62 1.30
C VAL A 154 1.30 -12.82 2.36
N PHE A 155 0.57 -11.76 2.72
CA PHE A 155 -0.39 -11.76 3.84
C PHE A 155 -1.85 -11.48 3.45
N GLY A 156 -2.11 -11.08 2.20
CA GLY A 156 -3.41 -10.60 1.70
C GLY A 156 -4.43 -11.70 1.43
#